data_AF-A0A832HMK9-F1
#
_entry.id   AF-A0A832HMK9-F1
#
_cell.length_a   1.000
_cell.length_b   1.000
_cell.length_c   1.000
_cell.angle_alpha   90.00
_cell.angle_beta   90.00
_cell.angle_gamma   90.00
#
_symmetry.space_group_name_H-M   'P 1'
#
loop_
_entity.id
_entity.type
_entity.pdbx_description
1 polymer ?
#
loop_
_entity_poly.entity_id
_entity_poly.type
_entity_poly.pdbx_seq_one_letter_code
_entity_poly.pdbx_strand_id
1 'polypeptide(L)' 'MTVAEADPRGAWIDTDDLHDKIDKADKHSKDLHCSPDGYRLMGERFAKKAIELIKKQSP' A
#
# COMPACT_ATOMS: atom_id res chain seq x y z
N MET A 1 14.21 -1.68 6.03
CA MET A 1 13.33 -2.86 6.14
C MET A 1 13.97 -3.98 5.30
N THR A 2 14.49 -5.04 5.92
CA THR A 2 15.56 -5.84 5.29
C THR A 2 15.16 -6.67 4.08
N VAL A 3 13.92 -7.18 4.01
CA VAL A 3 13.49 -8.09 2.92
C VAL A 3 13.21 -7.33 1.62
N ALA A 4 12.41 -6.26 1.68
CA ALA A 4 12.02 -5.50 0.49
C ALA A 4 13.21 -4.77 -0.17
N GLU A 5 14.20 -4.36 0.64
CA GLU A 5 15.40 -3.65 0.18
C GLU A 5 16.52 -4.61 -0.29
N ALA A 6 16.39 -5.92 -0.06
CA ALA A 6 17.42 -6.90 -0.43
C ALA A 6 17.50 -7.17 -1.95
N ASP A 7 16.41 -6.88 -2.68
CA ASP A 7 16.38 -6.95 -4.15
C ASP A 7 16.40 -5.52 -4.71
N PRO A 8 17.29 -5.16 -5.65
CA PRO A 8 17.29 -3.84 -6.30
C PRO A 8 15.98 -3.52 -7.04
N ARG A 9 15.15 -4.53 -7.33
CA ARG A 9 13.82 -4.44 -7.92
C ARG A 9 12.70 -4.64 -6.89
N GLY A 10 13.03 -4.76 -5.60
CA GLY A 10 12.08 -4.85 -4.51
C GLY A 10 11.66 -3.47 -3.98
N ALA A 11 10.42 -3.37 -3.51
CA ALA A 11 9.92 -2.22 -2.77
C ALA A 11 8.84 -2.64 -1.78
N TRP A 12 8.72 -1.89 -0.69
CA TRP A 12 7.65 -2.05 0.31
C TRP A 12 6.51 -1.06 0.06
N ILE A 13 5.28 -1.51 0.24
CA ILE A 13 4.13 -0.63 0.47
C ILE A 13 3.57 -0.93 1.86
N ASP A 14 3.21 0.12 2.58
CA ASP A 14 2.51 -0.02 3.85
C ASP A 14 1.03 -0.34 3.58
N THR A 15 0.45 -1.25 4.36
CA THR A 15 -0.96 -1.63 4.28
C THR A 15 -1.69 -1.57 5.63
N ASP A 16 -0.98 -1.20 6.70
CA ASP A 16 -1.53 -1.26 8.07
C ASP A 16 -2.67 -0.27 8.29
N ASP A 17 -2.83 0.75 7.44
CA ASP A 17 -3.90 1.75 7.50
C ASP A 17 -5.06 1.48 6.53
N LEU A 18 -5.03 0.39 5.75
CA LEU A 18 -5.97 0.17 4.64
C LEU A 18 -7.26 -0.57 5.04
N HIS A 19 -7.36 -0.99 6.28
CA HIS A 19 -8.48 -1.78 6.78
C HIS A 19 -9.49 -0.98 7.59
N ASP A 20 -9.26 0.33 7.75
CA ASP A 20 -10.17 1.22 8.45
C ASP A 20 -11.49 1.37 7.68
N LYS A 21 -12.58 1.07 8.36
CA LYS A 21 -13.96 1.33 7.92
C LYS A 21 -14.60 2.30 8.91
N ILE A 22 -15.11 3.41 8.39
CA ILE A 22 -16.01 4.30 9.12
C ILE A 22 -17.43 3.88 8.76
N ASP A 23 -18.19 3.38 9.72
CA ASP A 23 -19.61 3.09 9.50
C ASP A 23 -20.45 4.39 9.52
N LYS A 24 -21.74 4.29 9.19
CA LYS A 24 -22.66 5.46 9.17
C LYS A 24 -22.87 6.11 10.55
N ALA A 25 -22.34 5.51 11.62
CA ALA A 25 -22.41 6.01 13.00
C ALA A 25 -21.02 6.49 13.49
N ASP A 26 -20.10 6.77 12.56
CA ASP A 26 -18.71 7.18 12.82
C ASP A 26 -17.89 6.19 13.65
N LYS A 27 -18.32 4.93 13.75
CA LYS A 27 -17.51 3.90 14.40
C LYS A 27 -16.41 3.45 13.46
N HIS A 28 -15.19 3.54 13.96
CA HIS A 28 -14.02 2.97 13.34
C HIS A 28 -13.98 1.48 13.66
N SER A 29 -14.02 0.65 12.62
CA SER A 29 -13.77 -0.78 12.74
C SER A 29 -12.54 -1.15 11.94
N LYS A 30 -11.71 -1.99 12.56
CA LYS A 30 -10.52 -2.58 11.97
C LYS A 30 -10.85 -4.00 11.55
N ASP A 31 -11.10 -4.19 10.26
CA ASP A 31 -11.42 -5.50 9.69
C ASP A 31 -10.14 -6.24 9.25
N LEU A 32 -10.22 -7.54 9.00
CA LEU A 32 -9.11 -8.31 8.42
C LEU A 32 -8.87 -7.93 6.95
N HIS A 33 -9.95 -7.59 6.24
CA HIS A 33 -9.88 -7.18 4.83
C HIS A 33 -9.80 -5.65 4.70
N CYS A 34 -9.09 -5.18 3.67
CA CYS A 34 -9.07 -3.77 3.32
C CYS A 34 -10.50 -3.23 3.06
N SER A 35 -10.72 -1.97 3.39
CA SER A 35 -11.93 -1.26 2.98
C SER A 35 -11.91 -1.01 1.47
N PRO A 36 -13.05 -0.66 0.84
CA PRO A 36 -13.07 -0.30 -0.58
C PRO A 36 -12.07 0.83 -0.92
N ASP A 37 -12.00 1.86 -0.08
CA ASP A 37 -10.99 2.92 -0.22
C ASP A 37 -9.57 2.44 0.07
N GLY A 38 -9.42 1.52 1.04
CA GLY A 38 -8.17 0.84 1.31
C GLY A 38 -7.61 0.12 0.09
N TYR A 39 -8.43 -0.63 -0.64
CA TYR A 39 -8.02 -1.30 -1.88
C TYR A 39 -7.61 -0.32 -2.97
N ARG A 40 -8.35 0.79 -3.13
CA ARG A 40 -7.99 1.86 -4.08
C ARG A 40 -6.62 2.44 -3.73
N LEU A 41 -6.42 2.82 -2.47
CA LEU A 41 -5.16 3.39 -1.98
C LEU A 41 -4.00 2.40 -2.07
N MET A 42 -4.26 1.10 -1.83
CA MET A 42 -3.27 0.04 -2.04
C MET A 42 -2.78 0.02 -3.49
N GLY A 43 -3.71 0.08 -4.46
CA GLY A 43 -3.40 0.13 -5.89
C GLY A 43 -2.55 1.35 -6.26
N GLU A 44 -2.89 2.52 -5.73
CA GLU A 44 -2.11 3.76 -5.93
C GLU A 44 -0.68 3.63 -5.37
N ARG A 45 -0.52 3.04 -4.19
CA ARG A 45 0.79 2.77 -3.57
C ARG A 45 1.62 1.81 -4.40
N PHE A 46 1.02 0.73 -4.89
CA PHE A 46 1.68 -0.21 -5.81
C PHE A 46 2.15 0.49 -7.08
N ALA A 47 1.27 1.25 -7.74
CA ALA A 47 1.60 1.96 -8.97
C ALA A 47 2.76 2.95 -8.76
N LYS A 48 2.73 3.71 -7.66
CA LYS A 48 3.80 4.64 -7.31
C LYS A 48 5.14 3.93 -7.14
N LYS A 49 5.19 2.82 -6.38
CA LYS A 49 6.44 2.05 -6.18
C LYS A 49 6.95 1.41 -7.48
N ALA A 50 6.06 0.89 -8.31
CA ALA A 50 6.45 0.37 -9.62
C ALA A 50 7.10 1.45 -10.51
N ILE A 51 6.50 2.65 -10.57
CA ILE A 51 7.06 3.79 -11.33
C ILE A 51 8.44 4.20 -10.77
N GLU A 52 8.60 4.28 -9.44
CA GLU A 52 9.88 4.59 -8.80
C GLU A 52 10.97 3.57 -9.19
N LEU A 53 10.65 2.28 -9.16
CA LEU A 53 11.57 1.19 -9.52
C LEU A 53 11.98 1.22 -11.00
N ILE A 54 11.04 1.54 -11.90
CA ILE A 54 11.31 1.67 -13.34
C ILE A 54 12.24 2.85 -13.61
N LYS A 55 11.97 4.01 -12.99
CA LYS A 55 12.77 5.23 -13.16
C LYS A 55 14.18 5.08 -12.59
N LYS A 56 14.33 4.41 -11.45
CA LYS A 56 15.65 4.14 -10.83
C LYS A 56 16.54 3.24 -11.69
N GLN A 57 15.95 2.41 -12.56
CA GLN A 57 16.68 1.55 -13.49
C GLN A 57 16.95 2.22 -14.86
N SER A 58 16.40 3.41 -15.09
CA SER A 58 16.70 4.17 -16.30
C SER A 58 18.08 4.86 -16.13
N PRO A 59 19.01 4.73 -17.09
CA PRO A 59 20.35 5.29 -17.00
C PRO A 59 20.38 6.82 -16.96
#